data_AF-A0A9X1Z5H8-F1
#
_entry.id   AF-A0A9X1Z5H8-F1
#
_cell.length_a   1.000
_cell.length_b   1.000
_cell.length_c   1.000
_cell.angle_alpha   90.00
_cell.angle_beta   90.00
_cell.angle_gamma   90.00
#
_symmetry.space_group_name_H-M   'P 1'
#
loop_
_entity.id
_entity.type
_entity.pdbx_description
1 polymer ?
#
loop_
_entity_poly.entity_id
_entity_poly.type
_entity_poly.pdbx_seq_one_letter_code
_entity_poly.pdbx_strand_id
1 'polypeptide(L)'
;MLEQYDAALESWIEESVNNSDDDALFACGYLQGHIAVVLAELEVEAEQDLAALDQKLLGCLALADEELNADDYALVEAAWQQLRQRIVAQAA
;
A
#
# COMPACT_ATOMS: atom_id res chain seq x y z
N MET A 1 -6.68 -3.08 15.07
CA MET A 1 -5.25 -3.38 15.29
C MET A 1 -4.58 -3.46 13.94
N LEU A 2 -3.33 -3.04 13.83
CA LEU A 2 -2.60 -2.98 12.55
C LEU A 2 -2.56 -4.32 11.80
N GLU A 3 -2.71 -5.45 12.51
CA GLU A 3 -2.84 -6.82 11.99
C GLU A 3 -3.86 -6.97 10.84
N GLN A 4 -4.95 -6.19 10.84
CA GLN A 4 -5.94 -6.24 9.77
C GLN A 4 -5.39 -5.68 8.44
N TYR A 5 -4.46 -4.73 8.51
CA TYR A 5 -3.78 -4.18 7.35
C TYR A 5 -2.71 -5.15 6.83
N ASP A 6 -2.00 -5.85 7.72
CA ASP A 6 -1.07 -6.92 7.33
C ASP A 6 -1.81 -8.05 6.60
N ALA A 7 -2.95 -8.52 7.12
CA ALA A 7 -3.74 -9.56 6.47
C ALA A 7 -4.27 -9.12 5.09
N ALA A 8 -4.71 -7.87 4.97
CA ALA A 8 -5.15 -7.31 3.68
C ALA A 8 -3.99 -7.20 2.69
N LEU A 9 -2.81 -6.79 3.17
CA LEU A 9 -1.58 -6.68 2.37
C LEU A 9 -1.11 -8.05 1.89
N GLU A 10 -1.03 -9.05 2.77
CA GLU A 10 -0.64 -10.43 2.42
C GLU A 10 -1.56 -11.01 1.34
N SER A 11 -2.89 -10.91 1.55
CA SER A 11 -3.86 -11.41 0.58
C SER A 11 -3.76 -10.68 -0.77
N TRP A 12 -3.49 -9.39 -0.77
CA TRP A 12 -3.31 -8.61 -2.00
C TRP A 12 -2.01 -8.95 -2.74
N ILE A 13 -0.91 -9.17 -2.01
CA ILE A 13 0.36 -9.61 -2.59
C ILE A 13 0.22 -10.99 -3.22
N GLU A 14 -0.41 -11.95 -2.52
CA GLU A 14 -0.65 -13.29 -3.06
C GLU A 14 -1.43 -13.25 -4.37
N GLU A 15 -2.46 -12.40 -4.47
CA GLU A 15 -3.24 -12.26 -5.70
C GLU A 15 -2.44 -11.58 -6.81
N SER A 16 -1.70 -10.52 -6.47
CA SER A 16 -0.87 -9.76 -7.41
C SER A 16 0.24 -10.63 -7.99
N VAL A 17 0.91 -11.45 -7.17
CA VAL A 17 1.97 -12.36 -7.64
C VAL A 17 1.43 -13.42 -8.59
N ASN A 18 0.20 -13.89 -8.40
CA ASN A 18 -0.37 -14.97 -9.19
C ASN A 18 -1.03 -14.51 -10.50
N ASN A 19 -1.41 -13.23 -10.63
CA ASN A 19 -2.28 -12.76 -11.73
C ASN A 19 -1.76 -11.54 -12.51
N SER A 20 -0.61 -10.96 -12.14
CA SER A 20 -0.12 -9.69 -12.68
C SER A 20 1.02 -9.84 -13.69
N ASP A 21 1.15 -8.83 -14.56
CA ASP A 21 2.32 -8.64 -15.42
C ASP A 21 3.50 -8.00 -14.65
N ASP A 22 4.65 -7.87 -15.32
CA ASP A 22 5.89 -7.35 -14.72
C ASP A 22 5.72 -5.95 -14.11
N ASP A 23 4.90 -5.11 -14.75
CA ASP A 23 4.64 -3.72 -14.33
C ASP A 23 3.80 -3.68 -13.04
N ALA A 24 2.76 -4.52 -12.96
CA ALA A 24 1.96 -4.65 -11.75
C ALA A 24 2.72 -5.37 -10.61
N LEU A 25 3.65 -6.28 -10.92
CA LEU A 25 4.57 -6.86 -9.94
C LEU A 25 5.52 -5.79 -9.36
N PHE A 26 6.06 -4.92 -10.21
CA PHE A 26 6.87 -3.79 -9.78
C PHE A 26 6.10 -2.88 -8.83
N ALA A 27 4.90 -2.44 -9.21
CA ALA A 27 4.08 -1.56 -8.39
C ALA A 27 3.68 -2.21 -7.06
N CYS A 28 3.37 -3.50 -7.08
CA CYS A 28 3.07 -4.28 -5.87
C CYS A 28 4.26 -4.32 -4.91
N GLY A 29 5.46 -4.65 -5.41
CA GLY A 29 6.67 -4.73 -4.59
C GLY A 29 7.11 -3.36 -4.06
N TYR A 30 7.01 -2.31 -4.87
CA TYR A 30 7.32 -0.94 -4.47
C TYR A 30 6.38 -0.49 -3.33
N LEU A 31 5.08 -0.66 -3.51
CA LEU A 31 4.08 -0.26 -2.51
C LEU A 31 4.21 -1.08 -1.21
N GLN A 32 4.46 -2.40 -1.30
CA GLN A 32 4.68 -3.25 -0.14
C GLN A 32 5.80 -2.70 0.76
N GLY A 33 6.92 -2.26 0.16
CA GLY A 33 8.04 -1.70 0.91
C GLY A 33 7.65 -0.46 1.71
N HIS A 34 6.91 0.47 1.09
CA HIS A 34 6.43 1.69 1.75
C HIS A 34 5.42 1.39 2.86
N ILE A 35 4.51 0.44 2.63
CA ILE A 35 3.52 0.05 3.64
C ILE A 35 4.21 -0.58 4.85
N ALA A 36 5.21 -1.44 4.65
CA ALA A 36 5.95 -2.04 5.75
C ALA A 36 6.61 -0.96 6.65
N VAL A 37 7.16 0.10 6.04
CA VAL A 37 7.72 1.24 6.77
C VAL A 37 6.61 1.99 7.53
N VAL A 38 5.51 2.32 6.86
CA VAL A 38 4.39 3.07 7.47
C VAL A 38 3.74 2.29 8.62
N LEU A 39 3.54 0.97 8.48
CA LEU A 39 3.01 0.14 9.55
C LEU A 39 3.96 0.12 10.75
N ALA A 40 5.27 -0.02 10.53
CA ALA A 40 6.26 0.04 11.60
C ALA A 40 6.30 1.42 12.30
N GLU A 41 6.04 2.52 11.59
CA GLU A 41 5.88 3.83 12.21
C GLU A 41 4.59 3.90 13.06
N LEU A 42 3.48 3.38 12.54
CA LEU A 42 2.19 3.40 13.25
C LEU A 42 2.17 2.53 14.50
N GLU A 43 3.00 1.48 14.57
CA GLU A 43 3.11 0.62 15.77
C GLU A 43 3.43 1.38 17.05
N VAL A 44 4.21 2.47 16.95
CA VAL A 44 4.59 3.31 18.09
C VAL A 44 3.73 4.56 18.25
N GLU A 45 2.79 4.79 17.34
CA GLU A 45 1.86 5.93 17.37
C GLU A 45 0.55 5.57 18.08
N ALA A 46 -0.12 6.60 18.61
CA ALA A 46 -1.40 6.44 19.30
C ALA A 46 -2.56 6.20 18.33
N GLU A 47 -2.44 6.71 17.10
CA GLU A 47 -3.44 6.58 16.04
C GLU A 47 -3.00 5.47 15.09
N GLN A 48 -3.83 4.44 14.96
CA GLN A 48 -3.57 3.25 14.14
C GLN A 48 -4.77 2.92 13.25
N ASP A 49 -5.55 3.94 12.93
CA ASP A 49 -6.73 3.81 12.08
C ASP A 49 -6.35 3.98 10.59
N LEU A 50 -7.34 3.79 9.73
CA LEU A 50 -7.14 3.90 8.29
C LEU A 50 -6.77 5.32 7.87
N ALA A 51 -7.20 6.34 8.62
CA ALA A 51 -6.86 7.72 8.31
C ALA A 51 -5.37 8.00 8.55
N ALA A 52 -4.81 7.46 9.64
CA ALA A 52 -3.37 7.55 9.93
C ALA A 52 -2.53 6.83 8.86
N LEU A 53 -2.96 5.65 8.41
CA LEU A 53 -2.35 4.92 7.30
C LEU A 53 -2.43 5.70 5.97
N ASP A 54 -3.62 6.18 5.61
CA ASP A 54 -3.86 6.98 4.40
C ASP A 54 -2.93 8.21 4.37
N GLN A 55 -2.86 8.95 5.49
CA GLN A 55 -2.07 10.18 5.57
C GLN A 55 -0.57 9.93 5.37
N LYS A 56 -0.02 8.89 6.02
CA LYS A 56 1.41 8.56 5.87
C LYS A 56 1.73 8.06 4.47
N LEU A 57 0.88 7.20 3.89
CA LEU A 57 1.09 6.73 2.53
C LEU A 57 0.95 7.83 1.48
N LEU A 58 0.06 8.82 1.66
CA LEU A 58 0.03 9.98 0.77
C LEU A 58 1.37 10.71 0.75
N GLY A 59 2.08 10.77 1.89
CA GLY A 59 3.44 11.27 1.96
C GLY A 59 4.44 10.42 1.17
N CYS A 60 4.37 9.09 1.31
CA CYS A 60 5.19 8.16 0.53
C CYS A 60 4.93 8.27 -0.99
N LEU A 61 3.67 8.41 -1.39
CA LEU A 61 3.29 8.56 -2.80
C LEU A 61 3.78 9.89 -3.37
N ALA A 62 3.72 10.98 -2.61
CA ALA A 62 4.29 12.25 -3.06
C ALA A 62 5.80 12.14 -3.33
N LEU A 63 6.54 11.37 -2.52
CA LEU A 63 7.95 11.08 -2.77
C LEU A 63 8.15 10.16 -3.98
N ALA A 64 7.27 9.17 -4.16
CA ALA A 64 7.31 8.27 -5.31
C ALA A 64 7.12 9.02 -6.65
N ASP A 65 6.31 10.09 -6.67
CA ASP A 65 6.14 10.97 -7.85
C ASP A 65 7.45 11.69 -8.24
N GLU A 66 8.35 11.92 -7.27
CA GLU A 66 9.68 12.50 -7.54
C GLU A 66 10.70 11.44 -8.00
N GLU A 67 10.51 10.17 -7.63
CA GLU A 67 11.43 9.05 -7.92
C GLU A 67 11.09 8.31 -9.22
N LEU A 68 9.81 8.22 -9.56
CA LEU A 68 9.28 7.42 -10.66
C LEU A 68 8.96 8.29 -11.88
N ASN A 69 8.90 7.65 -13.05
CA ASN A 69 8.27 8.30 -14.20
C ASN A 69 6.74 8.25 -14.06
N ALA A 70 6.04 9.00 -14.91
CA ALA A 70 4.58 9.13 -14.81
C ALA A 70 3.82 7.79 -14.98
N ASP A 71 4.33 6.87 -15.79
CA ASP A 71 3.69 5.58 -16.04
C ASP A 71 3.84 4.67 -14.81
N ASP A 72 5.06 4.58 -14.26
CA ASP A 72 5.37 3.82 -13.04
C ASP A 72 4.63 4.38 -11.82
N TYR A 73 4.55 5.70 -11.69
CA TYR A 73 3.79 6.35 -10.63
C TYR A 73 2.30 6.00 -10.71
N ALA A 74 1.71 6.04 -11.91
CA ALA A 74 0.29 5.70 -12.10
C ALA A 74 -0.01 4.25 -11.71
N LEU A 75 0.94 3.32 -11.93
CA LEU A 75 0.81 1.94 -11.49
C LEU A 75 0.83 1.81 -9.97
N VAL A 76 1.74 2.52 -9.30
CA VAL A 76 1.84 2.52 -7.83
C VAL A 76 0.60 3.17 -7.19
N GLU A 77 0.10 4.26 -7.75
CA GLU A 77 -1.14 4.89 -7.30
C GLU A 77 -2.34 3.94 -7.46
N ALA A 78 -2.46 3.28 -8.62
CA ALA A 78 -3.52 2.31 -8.86
C ALA A 78 -3.44 1.10 -7.91
N ALA A 79 -2.22 0.60 -7.65
CA ALA A 79 -1.98 -0.46 -6.69
C ALA A 79 -2.45 -0.07 -5.28
N TRP A 80 -2.18 1.17 -4.85
CA TRP A 80 -2.64 1.67 -3.57
C TRP A 80 -4.17 1.73 -3.49
N GLN A 81 -4.84 2.25 -4.53
CA GLN A 81 -6.31 2.30 -4.55
C GLN A 81 -6.93 0.90 -4.43
N GLN A 82 -6.35 -0.10 -5.10
CA GLN A 82 -6.83 -1.49 -5.02
C GLN A 82 -6.68 -2.06 -3.60
N LEU A 83 -5.51 -1.89 -2.99
CA LEU A 83 -5.27 -2.37 -1.63
C LEU A 83 -6.17 -1.66 -0.62
N ARG A 84 -6.32 -0.34 -0.74
CA ARG A 84 -7.19 0.46 0.13
C ARG A 84 -8.64 -0.01 0.07
N GLN A 85 -9.15 -0.33 -1.12
CA GLN A 85 -10.50 -0.90 -1.27
C GLN A 85 -10.64 -2.24 -0.54
N ARG A 86 -9.61 -3.09 -0.57
CA ARG A 86 -9.61 -4.37 0.16
C ARG A 86 -9.62 -4.17 1.67
N ILE A 87 -8.79 -3.25 2.17
CA ILE A 87 -8.75 -2.90 3.59
C ILE A 87 -10.14 -2.44 4.07
N VAL A 88 -10.77 -1.52 3.32
CA VAL A 88 -12.12 -1.04 3.64
C VAL A 88 -13.15 -2.18 3.58
N ALA A 89 -13.06 -3.07 2.59
CA ALA A 89 -13.99 -4.19 2.45
C ALA A 89 -13.85 -5.25 3.54
N GLN A 90 -12.64 -5.45 4.09
CA GLN A 90 -12.40 -6.37 5.21
C GLN A 90 -12.80 -5.79 6.57
N ALA A 91 -12.85 -4.45 6.68
CA ALA A 91 -13.26 -3.75 7.89
C ALA A 91 -14.78 -3.50 8.00
N ALA A 92 -15.55 -3.78 6.94
CA ALA A 92 -17.01 -3.62 6.86
C ALA A 92 -17.77 -4.89 7.30
#